data_AF-A0A7Z8K1J8-F1
#
_entry.id   AF-A0A7Z8K1J8-F1
#
_cell.length_a   1.000
_cell.length_b   1.000
_cell.length_c   1.000
_cell.angle_alpha   90.00
_cell.angle_beta   90.00
_cell.angle_gamma   90.00
#
_symmetry.space_group_name_H-M   'P 1'
#
loop_
_entity.id
_entity.type
_entity.pdbx_description
1 polymer ?
#
loop_
_entity_poly.entity_id
_entity_poly.type
_entity_poly.pdbx_seq_one_letter_code
_entity_poly.pdbx_strand_id
1 'polypeptide(L)'
;MTGVHRWISHDTLFTVLDTVFRALVTNVLLVAGNLPFTVVLVATDLGRTWPLLVALAPLSFPTLVGVCAVFADRHSDVLRTFGRAWRASLGRSLGLGALFTALLTVLVVDVRALFGSTAGAVAIPVLAVAALLVAAACPHAVAALGQAPDARLRDLLFWSAYLALRRWYLTAASLLVLGLLAAFVLSRPALGLGLAASPLLYAVWANCRHALRPAFAEPAADAPVAGAPAAGASAPGTPAAA
;
A
#
# COMPACT_ATOMS: atom_id res chain seq x y z
N MET A 1 35.68 -36.14 -4.47
CA MET A 1 34.46 -35.68 -3.77
C MET A 1 34.88 -34.88 -2.57
N THR A 2 35.22 -33.60 -2.76
CA THR A 2 35.73 -32.71 -1.72
C THR A 2 34.71 -31.59 -1.50
N GLY A 3 34.30 -31.46 -0.24
CA GLY A 3 33.08 -30.80 0.17
C GLY A 3 33.01 -29.31 -0.17
N VAL A 4 31.88 -28.94 -0.77
CA VAL A 4 31.41 -27.57 -0.90
C VAL A 4 30.93 -27.12 0.49
N HIS A 5 31.85 -26.83 1.42
CA HIS A 5 31.51 -26.01 2.59
C HIS A 5 31.46 -24.55 2.13
N ARG A 6 30.29 -24.19 1.61
CA ARG A 6 29.93 -22.81 1.22
C ARG A 6 29.93 -21.96 2.49
N TRP A 7 31.03 -21.27 2.76
CA TRP A 7 31.10 -20.21 3.76
C TRP A 7 30.08 -19.13 3.39
N ILE A 8 28.94 -19.11 4.06
CA ILE A 8 27.99 -18.01 3.98
C ILE A 8 28.75 -16.80 4.54
N SER A 9 28.95 -15.77 3.73
CA SER A 9 29.59 -14.53 4.20
C SER A 9 28.81 -14.00 5.40
N HIS A 10 29.53 -13.60 6.45
CA HIS A 10 28.92 -13.02 7.66
C HIS A 10 27.98 -11.87 7.30
N ASP A 11 28.33 -11.07 6.29
CA ASP A 11 27.51 -9.97 5.78
C ASP A 11 26.16 -10.43 5.22
N THR A 12 26.15 -11.58 4.54
CA THR A 12 24.90 -12.17 4.02
C THR A 12 24.00 -12.63 5.16
N LEU A 13 24.58 -13.26 6.19
CA LEU A 13 23.81 -13.72 7.35
C LEU A 13 23.23 -12.56 8.15
N PHE A 14 24.00 -11.49 8.39
CA PHE A 14 23.49 -10.28 9.04
C PHE A 14 22.39 -9.60 8.23
N THR A 15 22.55 -9.53 6.90
CA THR A 15 21.51 -8.94 6.03
C THR A 15 20.21 -9.73 6.05
N VAL A 16 20.30 -11.06 5.99
CA VAL A 16 19.13 -11.94 6.06
C VAL A 16 18.46 -11.84 7.44
N LEU A 17 19.25 -11.87 8.52
CA LEU A 17 18.72 -11.79 9.87
C LEU A 17 18.05 -10.44 10.14
N ASP A 18 18.64 -9.33 9.71
CA ASP A 18 18.04 -7.99 9.81
C ASP A 18 16.72 -7.92 9.03
N THR A 19 16.70 -8.46 7.82
CA THR A 19 15.48 -8.50 6.99
C THR A 19 14.37 -9.31 7.67
N VAL A 20 14.69 -10.49 8.21
CA VAL A 20 13.75 -11.34 8.92
C VAL A 20 13.26 -10.67 10.21
N PHE A 21 14.17 -10.07 10.98
CA PHE A 21 13.84 -9.34 12.20
C PHE A 21 12.89 -8.18 11.90
N ARG A 22 13.20 -7.36 10.89
CA ARG A 22 12.33 -6.26 10.45
C ARG A 22 10.95 -6.77 10.01
N ALA A 23 10.89 -7.88 9.27
CA ALA A 23 9.63 -8.48 8.86
C ALA A 23 8.80 -8.93 10.06
N LEU A 24 9.43 -9.58 11.06
CA LEU A 24 8.78 -10.01 12.29
C LEU A 24 8.29 -8.84 13.14
N VAL A 25 9.11 -7.81 13.34
CA VAL A 25 8.70 -6.58 14.05
C VAL A 25 7.52 -5.92 13.35
N THR A 26 7.52 -5.89 12.01
CA THR A 26 6.39 -5.35 11.24
C THR A 26 5.11 -6.17 11.45
N ASN A 27 5.19 -7.50 11.53
CA ASN A 27 4.05 -8.35 11.88
C ASN A 27 3.53 -8.06 13.29
N VAL A 28 4.42 -7.89 14.27
CA VAL A 28 4.02 -7.52 15.64
C VAL A 28 3.30 -6.17 15.65
N LEU A 29 3.81 -5.17 14.92
CA LEU A 29 3.17 -3.86 14.78
C LEU A 29 1.81 -3.94 14.06
N LEU A 30 1.68 -4.79 13.04
CA LEU A 30 0.41 -5.06 12.37
C LEU A 30 -0.62 -5.62 13.36
N VAL A 31 -0.24 -6.61 14.16
CA VAL A 31 -1.13 -7.21 15.17
C VAL A 31 -1.47 -6.19 16.25
N ALA A 32 -0.49 -5.44 16.76
CA ALA A 32 -0.70 -4.43 17.79
C ALA A 32 -1.61 -3.29 17.30
N GLY A 33 -1.40 -2.79 16.08
CA GLY A 33 -2.21 -1.74 15.48
C GLY A 33 -3.61 -2.21 15.06
N ASN A 34 -3.81 -3.52 14.87
CA ASN A 34 -5.10 -4.15 14.55
C ASN A 34 -5.65 -4.97 15.71
N LEU A 35 -5.21 -4.73 16.95
CA LEU A 35 -5.59 -5.54 18.09
C LEU A 35 -7.11 -5.65 18.29
N PRO A 36 -7.91 -4.55 18.27
CA PRO A 36 -9.36 -4.68 18.44
C PRO A 36 -10.00 -5.52 17.34
N PHE A 37 -9.58 -5.35 16.09
CA PHE A 37 -10.08 -6.12 14.95
C PHE A 37 -9.70 -7.60 15.05
N THR A 38 -8.45 -7.89 15.40
CA THR A 38 -7.90 -9.24 15.50
C THR A 38 -8.54 -10.01 16.66
N VAL A 39 -8.76 -9.37 17.80
CA VAL A 39 -9.44 -9.97 18.96
C VAL A 39 -10.86 -10.39 18.58
N VAL A 40 -11.62 -9.51 17.93
CA VAL A 40 -12.98 -9.85 17.49
C VAL A 40 -12.95 -10.99 16.47
N LEU A 41 -12.04 -10.93 15.49
CA LEU A 41 -11.92 -11.94 14.44
C LEU A 41 -11.63 -13.35 15.00
N VAL A 42 -10.80 -13.44 16.04
CA VAL A 42 -10.40 -14.73 16.63
C VAL A 42 -11.39 -15.21 17.69
N ALA A 43 -11.99 -14.29 18.46
CA ALA A 43 -12.84 -14.63 19.59
C ALA A 43 -14.31 -14.89 19.21
N THR A 44 -14.74 -14.54 18.00
CA THR A 44 -16.16 -14.55 17.64
C THR A 44 -16.46 -15.25 16.32
N ASP A 45 -17.69 -15.72 16.18
CA ASP A 45 -18.21 -16.28 14.93
C ASP A 45 -18.42 -15.16 13.90
N LEU A 46 -17.80 -15.34 12.72
CA LEU A 46 -17.84 -14.41 11.60
C LEU A 46 -19.28 -14.18 11.10
N GLY A 47 -20.14 -15.19 11.15
CA GLY A 47 -21.52 -15.10 10.67
C GLY A 47 -22.39 -14.14 11.50
N ARG A 48 -22.07 -13.97 12.79
CA ARG A 48 -22.83 -13.13 13.71
C ARG A 48 -22.17 -11.77 13.95
N THR A 49 -20.85 -11.72 13.91
CA THR A 49 -20.08 -10.55 14.35
C THR A 49 -19.57 -9.68 13.20
N TRP A 50 -19.97 -10.00 11.96
CA TRP A 50 -19.58 -9.22 10.77
C TRP A 50 -19.86 -7.70 10.88
N PRO A 51 -20.97 -7.19 11.50
CA PRO A 51 -21.18 -5.74 11.57
C PRO A 51 -20.16 -5.05 12.47
N LEU A 52 -19.73 -5.74 13.54
CA LEU A 52 -18.69 -5.24 14.43
C LEU A 52 -17.33 -5.23 13.72
N LEU A 53 -17.03 -6.24 12.92
CA LEU A 53 -15.81 -6.25 12.09
C LEU A 53 -15.82 -5.12 11.06
N VAL A 54 -16.97 -4.84 10.42
CA VAL A 54 -17.15 -3.67 9.54
C VAL A 54 -16.90 -2.37 10.29
N ALA A 55 -17.44 -2.21 11.51
CA ALA A 55 -17.21 -1.02 12.31
C ALA A 55 -15.74 -0.82 12.71
N LEU A 56 -15.00 -1.93 12.91
CA LEU A 56 -13.58 -1.90 13.30
C LEU A 56 -12.61 -1.82 12.12
N ALA A 57 -13.00 -2.21 10.91
CA ALA A 57 -12.13 -2.23 9.72
C ALA A 57 -11.43 -0.89 9.41
N PRO A 58 -12.04 0.30 9.60
CA PRO A 58 -11.35 1.57 9.40
C PRO A 58 -10.11 1.75 10.28
N LEU A 59 -10.09 1.15 11.47
CA LEU A 59 -8.95 1.23 12.40
C LEU A 59 -7.69 0.55 11.83
N SER A 60 -7.85 -0.33 10.84
CA SER A 60 -6.73 -1.00 10.19
C SER A 60 -5.91 -0.10 9.26
N PHE A 61 -6.54 0.92 8.68
CA PHE A 61 -5.92 1.79 7.68
C PHE A 61 -4.69 2.57 8.19
N PRO A 62 -4.71 3.25 9.35
CA PRO A 62 -3.51 3.92 9.87
C PRO A 62 -2.35 2.94 10.09
N THR A 63 -2.65 1.71 10.52
CA THR A 63 -1.66 0.65 10.69
C THR A 63 -1.05 0.24 9.34
N LEU A 64 -1.86 0.08 8.29
CA LEU A 64 -1.37 -0.22 6.94
C LEU A 64 -0.50 0.91 6.36
N VAL A 65 -0.86 2.18 6.61
CA VAL A 65 -0.04 3.33 6.20
C VAL A 65 1.31 3.33 6.93
N GLY A 66 1.30 3.07 8.25
CA GLY A 66 2.52 2.94 9.04
C GLY A 66 3.45 1.84 8.51
N VAL A 67 2.90 0.69 8.13
CA VAL A 67 3.65 -0.42 7.52
C VAL A 67 4.22 -0.04 6.15
N CYS A 68 3.45 0.67 5.31
CA CYS A 68 3.95 1.18 4.03
C CYS A 68 5.16 2.13 4.23
N ALA A 69 5.15 2.95 5.28
CA ALA A 69 6.27 3.81 5.62
C ALA A 69 7.50 3.00 6.08
N VAL A 70 7.31 1.95 6.88
CA VAL A 70 8.40 1.02 7.27
C VAL A 70 9.00 0.30 6.06
N PHE A 71 8.18 -0.08 5.07
CA PHE A 71 8.68 -0.69 3.83
C PHE A 71 9.42 0.31 2.94
N ALA A 72 9.03 1.58 2.96
CA ALA A 72 9.70 2.63 2.22
C ALA A 72 11.07 2.99 2.80
N ASP A 73 11.23 2.91 4.13
CA ASP A 73 12.43 3.30 4.85
C ASP A 73 13.27 2.09 5.29
N ARG A 74 14.39 1.85 4.62
CA ARG A 74 15.27 0.71 4.89
C ARG A 74 16.30 0.93 6.00
N HIS A 75 16.56 2.18 6.38
CA HIS A 75 17.71 2.51 7.22
C HIS A 75 17.32 3.02 8.61
N SER A 76 16.09 3.52 8.78
CA SER A 76 15.62 4.03 10.06
C SER A 76 15.07 2.95 10.98
N ASP A 77 15.02 3.30 12.28
CA ASP A 77 14.31 2.54 13.31
C ASP A 77 12.84 2.31 12.90
N VAL A 78 12.46 1.04 12.85
CA VAL A 78 11.14 0.54 12.46
C VAL A 78 10.04 1.13 13.35
N LEU A 79 10.24 1.16 14.67
CA LEU A 79 9.22 1.59 15.63
C LEU A 79 8.96 3.09 15.50
N ARG A 80 10.04 3.88 15.40
CA ARG A 80 9.94 5.33 15.24
C ARG A 80 9.31 5.70 13.91
N THR A 81 9.67 5.00 12.84
CA THR A 81 9.12 5.23 11.50
C THR A 81 7.63 4.92 11.46
N PHE A 82 7.24 3.75 11.98
CA PHE A 82 5.84 3.34 12.10
C PHE A 82 5.04 4.34 12.94
N GLY A 83 5.49 4.65 14.16
CA GLY A 83 4.76 5.52 15.07
C GLY A 83 4.58 6.94 14.52
N ARG A 84 5.60 7.49 13.86
CA ARG A 84 5.50 8.80 13.20
C ARG A 84 4.48 8.78 12.07
N ALA A 85 4.57 7.80 11.16
CA ALA A 85 3.66 7.70 10.02
C ALA A 85 2.22 7.40 10.46
N TRP A 86 2.05 6.54 11.46
CA TRP A 86 0.75 6.22 12.05
C TRP A 86 0.09 7.47 12.62
N ARG A 87 0.79 8.22 13.50
CA ARG A 87 0.26 9.45 14.12
C ARG A 87 -0.06 10.53 13.09
N ALA A 88 0.82 10.73 12.10
CA ALA A 88 0.64 11.76 11.08
C ALA A 88 -0.53 11.47 10.13
N SER A 89 -0.86 10.19 9.92
CA SER A 89 -1.90 9.77 8.98
C SER A 89 -3.23 9.42 9.63
N LEU A 90 -3.37 9.47 10.97
CA LEU A 90 -4.58 9.02 11.69
C LEU A 90 -5.89 9.55 11.08
N GLY A 91 -6.07 10.87 11.01
CA GLY A 91 -7.33 11.43 10.53
C GLY A 91 -7.64 11.07 9.08
N ARG A 92 -6.65 11.22 8.18
CA ARG A 92 -6.83 10.96 6.75
C ARG A 92 -7.03 9.48 6.45
N SER A 93 -6.26 8.61 7.10
CA SER A 93 -6.35 7.16 6.93
C SER A 93 -7.64 6.58 7.52
N LEU A 94 -8.14 7.10 8.65
CA LEU A 94 -9.44 6.72 9.20
C LEU A 94 -10.58 7.14 8.27
N GLY A 95 -10.55 8.37 7.73
CA GLY A 95 -11.56 8.81 6.76
C GLY A 95 -11.53 7.98 5.48
N LEU A 96 -10.34 7.67 4.97
CA LEU A 96 -10.15 6.79 3.82
C LEU A 96 -10.65 5.37 4.12
N GLY A 97 -10.33 4.85 5.29
CA GLY A 97 -10.76 3.53 5.74
C GLY A 97 -12.27 3.43 5.91
N ALA A 98 -12.90 4.44 6.50
CA ALA A 98 -14.34 4.53 6.63
C ALA A 98 -15.02 4.55 5.26
N LEU A 99 -14.49 5.32 4.31
CA LEU A 99 -15.01 5.40 2.95
C LEU A 99 -14.96 4.04 2.24
N PHE A 100 -13.78 3.40 2.19
CA PHE A 100 -13.62 2.10 1.51
C PHE A 100 -14.45 1.01 2.17
N THR A 101 -14.46 0.98 3.51
CA THR A 101 -15.24 0.00 4.28
C THR A 101 -16.74 0.18 4.04
N ALA A 102 -17.25 1.41 4.09
CA ALA A 102 -18.66 1.70 3.85
C ALA A 102 -19.07 1.34 2.42
N LEU A 103 -18.29 1.73 1.41
CA LEU A 103 -18.56 1.39 0.01
C LEU A 103 -18.61 -0.13 -0.21
N LEU A 104 -17.61 -0.87 0.27
CA LEU A 104 -17.61 -2.33 0.13
C LEU A 104 -18.78 -2.97 0.88
N THR A 105 -19.12 -2.48 2.07
CA THR A 105 -20.23 -3.02 2.85
C THR A 105 -21.55 -2.82 2.12
N VAL A 106 -21.83 -1.61 1.63
CA VAL A 106 -23.05 -1.32 0.87
C VAL A 106 -23.14 -2.20 -0.37
N LEU A 107 -22.07 -2.28 -1.16
CA LEU A 107 -22.04 -3.10 -2.39
C LEU A 107 -22.30 -4.60 -2.09
N VAL A 108 -21.72 -5.13 -1.03
CA VAL A 108 -21.94 -6.54 -0.62
C VAL A 108 -23.37 -6.75 -0.12
N VAL A 109 -23.92 -5.82 0.67
CA VAL A 109 -25.30 -5.88 1.15
C VAL A 109 -26.29 -5.79 -0.01
N ASP A 110 -26.05 -4.91 -0.98
CA ASP A 110 -26.90 -4.75 -2.17
C ASP A 110 -26.90 -6.02 -3.05
N VAL A 111 -25.72 -6.62 -3.29
CA VAL A 111 -25.62 -7.90 -4.00
C VAL A 111 -26.40 -9.00 -3.28
N ARG A 112 -26.31 -9.06 -1.95
CA ARG A 112 -27.05 -10.03 -1.15
C ARG A 112 -28.56 -9.79 -1.20
N ALA A 113 -29.00 -8.53 -1.18
CA ALA A 113 -30.42 -8.17 -1.24
C ALA A 113 -31.04 -8.47 -2.62
N LEU A 114 -30.27 -8.33 -3.69
CA LEU A 114 -30.72 -8.58 -5.06
C LEU A 114 -30.63 -10.05 -5.48
N PHE A 115 -30.00 -10.90 -4.66
CA PHE A 115 -29.83 -12.31 -4.95
C PHE A 115 -31.17 -13.03 -5.08
N GLY A 116 -31.38 -13.74 -6.20
CA GLY A 116 -32.65 -14.42 -6.49
C GLY A 116 -33.75 -13.54 -7.09
N SER A 117 -33.50 -12.24 -7.32
CA SER A 117 -34.42 -11.35 -8.03
C SER A 117 -34.12 -11.28 -9.53
N THR A 118 -35.13 -10.96 -10.34
CA THR A 118 -34.97 -10.73 -11.80
C THR A 118 -34.11 -9.50 -12.10
N ALA A 119 -34.24 -8.43 -11.31
CA ALA A 119 -33.37 -7.26 -11.38
C ALA A 119 -31.90 -7.59 -11.03
N GLY A 120 -31.69 -8.55 -10.14
CA GLY A 120 -30.37 -9.00 -9.72
C GLY A 120 -29.51 -9.56 -10.86
N ALA A 121 -30.12 -10.19 -11.87
CA ALA A 121 -29.38 -10.73 -13.01
C ALA A 121 -28.56 -9.67 -13.78
N VAL A 122 -29.07 -8.42 -13.81
CA VAL A 122 -28.40 -7.29 -14.48
C VAL A 122 -27.58 -6.46 -13.49
N ALA A 123 -28.08 -6.25 -12.28
CA ALA A 123 -27.44 -5.39 -11.30
C ALA A 123 -26.21 -6.05 -10.63
N ILE A 124 -26.23 -7.36 -10.35
CA ILE A 124 -25.15 -8.05 -9.65
C ILE A 124 -23.80 -7.93 -10.39
N PRO A 125 -23.70 -8.14 -11.72
CA PRO A 125 -22.44 -7.94 -12.43
C PRO A 125 -21.88 -6.53 -12.28
N VAL A 126 -22.74 -5.51 -12.35
CA VAL A 126 -22.33 -4.10 -12.20
C VAL A 126 -21.83 -3.82 -10.79
N LEU A 127 -22.57 -4.30 -9.77
CA LEU A 127 -22.17 -4.17 -8.37
C LEU A 127 -20.88 -4.93 -8.06
N ALA A 128 -20.69 -6.11 -8.65
CA ALA A 128 -19.47 -6.90 -8.50
C ALA A 128 -18.25 -6.19 -9.11
N VAL A 129 -18.41 -5.58 -10.29
CA VAL A 129 -17.35 -4.76 -10.90
C VAL A 129 -17.05 -3.54 -10.03
N ALA A 130 -18.07 -2.85 -9.52
CA ALA A 130 -17.87 -1.73 -8.61
C ALA A 130 -17.13 -2.15 -7.33
N ALA A 131 -17.50 -3.28 -6.72
CA ALA A 131 -16.84 -3.81 -5.53
C ALA A 131 -15.36 -4.17 -5.82
N LEU A 132 -15.11 -4.78 -6.98
CA LEU A 132 -13.76 -5.10 -7.43
C LEU A 132 -12.90 -3.84 -7.62
N LEU A 133 -13.46 -2.78 -8.21
CA LEU A 133 -12.77 -1.50 -8.39
C LEU A 133 -12.45 -0.82 -7.05
N VAL A 134 -13.40 -0.84 -6.11
CA VAL A 134 -13.19 -0.30 -4.75
C VAL A 134 -12.10 -1.10 -4.02
N ALA A 135 -12.15 -2.43 -4.08
CA ALA A 135 -11.14 -3.31 -3.49
C ALA A 135 -9.75 -3.11 -4.14
N ALA A 136 -9.70 -2.90 -5.45
CA ALA A 136 -8.49 -2.64 -6.21
C ALA A 136 -7.88 -1.27 -5.88
N ALA A 137 -8.69 -0.21 -5.74
CA ALA A 137 -8.20 1.14 -5.47
C ALA A 137 -7.66 1.29 -4.04
N CYS A 138 -8.19 0.53 -3.07
CA CYS A 138 -7.81 0.57 -1.67
C CYS A 138 -6.29 0.44 -1.41
N PRO A 139 -5.58 -0.62 -1.86
CA PRO A 139 -4.14 -0.75 -1.62
C PRO A 139 -3.32 0.35 -2.29
N HIS A 140 -3.73 0.85 -3.46
CA HIS A 140 -3.07 1.99 -4.11
C HIS A 140 -3.23 3.28 -3.28
N ALA A 141 -4.43 3.52 -2.74
CA ALA A 141 -4.72 4.68 -1.92
C ALA A 141 -3.91 4.67 -0.62
N VAL A 142 -3.82 3.52 0.05
CA VAL A 142 -2.98 3.34 1.26
C VAL A 142 -1.50 3.53 0.94
N ALA A 143 -1.00 2.92 -0.14
CA ALA A 143 0.40 3.05 -0.54
C ALA A 143 0.77 4.47 -0.97
N ALA A 144 -0.16 5.19 -1.61
CA ALA A 144 0.02 6.60 -1.98
C ALA A 144 0.04 7.50 -0.75
N LEU A 145 -0.86 7.29 0.22
CA LEU A 145 -0.92 8.07 1.45
C LEU A 145 0.36 7.90 2.29
N GLY A 146 0.96 6.70 2.28
CA GLY A 146 2.24 6.44 2.95
C GLY A 146 3.46 7.11 2.29
N GLN A 147 3.36 7.49 1.00
CA GLN A 147 4.44 8.14 0.25
C GLN A 147 4.27 9.66 0.17
N ALA A 148 3.03 10.14 0.07
CA ALA A 148 2.69 11.55 -0.05
C ALA A 148 1.58 11.91 0.96
N PRO A 149 1.92 12.09 2.25
CA PRO A 149 0.93 12.34 3.30
C PRO A 149 0.15 13.65 3.09
N ASP A 150 0.71 14.60 2.36
CA ASP A 150 0.13 15.92 2.07
C ASP A 150 -0.70 15.98 0.78
N ALA A 151 -0.80 14.87 0.04
CA ALA A 151 -1.61 14.81 -1.16
C ALA A 151 -3.11 15.00 -0.85
N ARG A 152 -3.82 15.66 -1.75
CA ARG A 152 -5.27 15.84 -1.63
C ARG A 152 -5.96 14.48 -1.78
N LEU A 153 -6.91 14.17 -0.89
CA LEU A 153 -7.67 12.92 -0.90
C LEU A 153 -8.35 12.65 -2.26
N ARG A 154 -8.87 13.70 -2.90
CA ARG A 154 -9.50 13.61 -4.23
C ARG A 154 -8.52 13.08 -5.28
N ASP A 155 -7.32 13.66 -5.33
CA ASP A 155 -6.30 13.29 -6.31
C ASP A 155 -5.81 11.86 -6.04
N LEU A 156 -5.63 11.53 -4.76
CA LEU A 156 -5.26 10.20 -4.31
C LEU A 156 -6.28 9.14 -4.74
N LEU A 157 -7.58 9.40 -4.58
CA LEU A 157 -8.63 8.49 -5.02
C LEU A 157 -8.69 8.36 -6.54
N PHE A 158 -8.64 9.47 -7.26
CA PHE A 158 -8.69 9.49 -8.73
C PHE A 158 -7.53 8.71 -9.33
N TRP A 159 -6.29 9.00 -8.89
CA TRP A 159 -5.10 8.32 -9.40
C TRP A 159 -5.04 6.85 -8.97
N SER A 160 -5.53 6.51 -7.77
CA SER A 160 -5.62 5.11 -7.34
C SER A 160 -6.56 4.29 -8.20
N ALA A 161 -7.74 4.83 -8.52
CA ALA A 161 -8.70 4.18 -9.41
C ALA A 161 -8.18 4.10 -10.86
N TYR A 162 -7.59 5.19 -11.36
CA TYR A 162 -7.01 5.24 -12.70
C TYR A 162 -5.88 4.22 -12.88
N LEU A 163 -4.96 4.12 -11.91
CA LEU A 163 -3.85 3.16 -11.98
C LEU A 163 -4.32 1.72 -11.83
N ALA A 164 -5.34 1.47 -10.99
CA ALA A 164 -5.94 0.16 -10.84
C ALA A 164 -6.52 -0.36 -12.18
N LEU A 165 -7.13 0.52 -12.96
CA LEU A 165 -7.68 0.19 -14.28
C LEU A 165 -6.59 0.06 -15.35
N ARG A 166 -5.68 1.04 -15.44
CA ARG A 166 -4.67 1.10 -16.49
C ARG A 166 -3.64 -0.03 -16.40
N ARG A 167 -3.35 -0.50 -15.19
CA ARG A 167 -2.37 -1.57 -14.91
C ARG A 167 -3.02 -2.76 -14.24
N TRP A 168 -4.16 -3.20 -14.78
CA TRP A 168 -4.99 -4.26 -14.24
C TRP A 168 -4.22 -5.54 -13.90
N TYR A 169 -3.16 -5.89 -14.64
CA TYR A 169 -2.35 -7.09 -14.39
C TYR A 169 -1.61 -7.01 -13.05
N LEU A 170 -1.08 -5.83 -12.68
CA LEU A 170 -0.48 -5.60 -11.38
C LEU A 170 -1.56 -5.63 -10.30
N THR A 171 -2.68 -4.98 -10.53
CA THR A 171 -3.79 -4.94 -9.58
C THR A 171 -4.36 -6.33 -9.29
N ALA A 172 -4.53 -7.16 -10.32
CA ALA A 172 -4.95 -8.55 -10.19
C ALA A 172 -3.97 -9.36 -9.35
N ALA A 173 -2.65 -9.18 -9.55
CA ALA A 173 -1.63 -9.82 -8.73
C ALA A 173 -1.71 -9.37 -7.25
N SER A 174 -1.89 -8.07 -6.99
CA SER A 174 -2.09 -7.56 -5.62
C SER A 174 -3.35 -8.12 -4.97
N LEU A 175 -4.47 -8.20 -5.71
CA LEU A 175 -5.72 -8.76 -5.20
C LEU A 175 -5.59 -10.25 -4.92
N LEU A 176 -4.86 -11.00 -5.75
CA LEU A 176 -4.57 -12.41 -5.50
C LEU A 176 -3.76 -12.58 -4.21
N VAL A 177 -2.72 -11.77 -4.02
CA VAL A 177 -1.89 -11.80 -2.79
C VAL A 177 -2.70 -11.43 -1.55
N LEU A 178 -3.56 -10.40 -1.64
CA LEU A 178 -4.46 -10.01 -0.54
C LEU A 178 -5.51 -11.09 -0.26
N GLY A 179 -6.06 -11.72 -1.29
CA GLY A 179 -6.98 -12.85 -1.16
C GLY A 179 -6.33 -14.05 -0.48
N LEU A 180 -5.08 -14.35 -0.84
CA LEU A 180 -4.28 -15.38 -0.19
C LEU A 180 -4.03 -15.04 1.28
N LEU A 181 -3.63 -13.80 1.59
CA LEU A 181 -3.46 -13.34 2.97
C LEU A 181 -4.77 -13.49 3.76
N ALA A 182 -5.89 -13.04 3.22
CA ALA A 182 -7.20 -13.17 3.84
C ALA A 182 -7.56 -14.65 4.11
N ALA A 183 -7.36 -15.53 3.14
CA ALA A 183 -7.59 -16.97 3.30
C ALA A 183 -6.70 -17.57 4.41
N PHE A 184 -5.44 -17.16 4.50
CA PHE A 184 -4.52 -17.57 5.55
C PHE A 184 -4.96 -17.08 6.94
N VAL A 185 -5.37 -15.82 7.07
CA VAL A 185 -5.85 -15.26 8.34
C VAL A 185 -7.13 -15.97 8.77
N LEU A 186 -8.06 -16.24 7.85
CA LEU A 186 -9.32 -16.94 8.16
C LEU A 186 -9.10 -18.40 8.57
N SER A 187 -8.12 -19.08 7.96
CA SER A 187 -7.86 -20.50 8.23
C SER A 187 -6.95 -20.71 9.45
N ARG A 188 -5.95 -19.84 9.63
CA ARG A 188 -4.91 -19.93 10.67
C ARG A 188 -4.47 -18.52 11.10
N PRO A 189 -5.27 -17.81 11.93
CA PRO A 189 -5.05 -16.41 12.28
C PRO A 189 -3.64 -16.10 12.78
N ALA A 190 -3.09 -16.94 13.66
CA ALA A 190 -1.75 -16.77 14.22
C ALA A 190 -0.64 -16.85 13.16
N LEU A 191 -0.72 -17.79 12.22
CA LEU A 191 0.30 -17.93 11.16
C LEU A 191 0.13 -16.85 10.09
N GLY A 192 -1.12 -16.52 9.73
CA GLY A 192 -1.43 -15.49 8.75
C GLY A 192 -0.90 -14.12 9.19
N LEU A 193 -1.20 -13.71 10.43
CA LEU A 193 -0.77 -12.42 10.96
C LEU A 193 0.68 -12.41 11.43
N GLY A 194 1.15 -13.51 12.03
CA GLY A 194 2.48 -13.57 12.65
C GLY A 194 3.63 -13.79 11.69
N LEU A 195 3.40 -14.48 10.57
CA LEU A 195 4.47 -14.82 9.60
C LEU A 195 4.18 -14.29 8.20
N ALA A 196 2.96 -14.51 7.69
CA ALA A 196 2.66 -14.25 6.28
C ALA A 196 2.33 -12.78 5.95
N ALA A 197 1.82 -12.01 6.91
CA ALA A 197 1.29 -10.67 6.64
C ALA A 197 2.34 -9.71 6.05
N SER A 198 3.47 -9.50 6.72
CA SER A 198 4.53 -8.58 6.28
C SER A 198 5.07 -8.90 4.88
N PRO A 199 5.51 -10.13 4.54
CA PRO A 199 6.02 -10.42 3.20
C PRO A 199 4.94 -10.28 2.11
N LEU A 200 3.70 -10.71 2.36
CA LEU A 200 2.60 -10.57 1.40
C LEU A 200 2.22 -9.09 1.21
N LEU A 201 2.12 -8.33 2.30
CA LEU A 201 1.87 -6.88 2.24
C LEU A 201 3.03 -6.11 1.60
N TYR A 202 4.28 -6.55 1.80
CA TYR A 202 5.43 -5.97 1.11
C TYR A 202 5.33 -6.19 -0.41
N ALA A 203 4.92 -7.38 -0.86
CA ALA A 203 4.69 -7.64 -2.28
C ALA A 203 3.61 -6.73 -2.87
N VAL A 204 2.48 -6.58 -2.17
CA VAL A 204 1.39 -5.66 -2.56
C VAL A 204 1.88 -4.22 -2.61
N TRP A 205 2.58 -3.76 -1.57
CA TRP A 205 3.13 -2.41 -1.49
C TRP A 205 4.16 -2.14 -2.59
N ALA A 206 5.10 -3.05 -2.83
CA ALA A 206 6.12 -2.92 -3.86
C ALA A 206 5.49 -2.78 -5.25
N ASN A 207 4.43 -3.55 -5.48
CA ASN A 207 3.64 -3.50 -6.70
C ASN A 207 2.91 -2.15 -6.86
N CYS A 208 2.22 -1.69 -5.80
CA CYS A 208 1.56 -0.37 -5.79
C CYS A 208 2.56 0.77 -6.00
N ARG A 209 3.74 0.72 -5.35
CA ARG A 209 4.81 1.71 -5.53
C ARG A 209 5.32 1.72 -6.98
N HIS A 210 5.48 0.55 -7.59
CA HIS A 210 5.89 0.45 -8.98
C HIS A 210 4.84 1.05 -9.92
N ALA A 211 3.56 0.83 -9.67
CA ALA A 211 2.46 1.44 -10.42
C ALA A 211 2.39 2.96 -10.25
N LEU A 212 2.71 3.47 -9.05
CA LEU A 212 2.65 4.89 -8.70
C LEU A 212 3.85 5.73 -9.19
N ARG A 213 5.01 5.09 -9.47
CA ARG A 213 6.24 5.78 -9.91
C ARG A 213 6.03 6.87 -10.99
N PRO A 214 5.29 6.63 -12.09
CA PRO A 214 5.08 7.64 -13.11
C PRO A 214 4.33 8.87 -12.62
N ALA A 215 3.37 8.70 -11.70
CA ALA A 215 2.56 9.79 -11.17
C ALA A 215 3.36 10.74 -10.26
N PHE A 216 4.51 10.29 -9.75
CA PHE A 216 5.43 11.11 -8.96
C PHE A 216 6.63 11.65 -9.76
N ALA A 217 6.74 11.31 -11.06
CA ALA A 217 7.91 11.64 -11.88
C ALA A 217 7.79 12.97 -12.67
N GLU A 218 6.64 13.64 -12.67
CA GLU A 218 6.45 14.96 -13.33
C GLU A 218 6.24 16.05 -12.28
N PRO A 219 7.26 16.91 -12.06
CA PRO A 219 7.35 18.20 -12.75
C PRO A 219 8.81 18.68 -12.97
N ALA A 220 9.55 18.07 -13.89
CA ALA A 220 10.90 18.55 -14.27
C ALA A 220 11.13 18.68 -15.78
N ALA A 221 10.19 18.23 -16.62
CA ALA A 221 10.32 18.26 -18.08
C ALA A 221 9.92 19.61 -18.72
N ASP A 222 9.24 20.49 -17.97
CA ASP A 222 8.76 21.79 -18.47
C ASP A 222 9.59 23.00 -17.96
N ALA A 223 10.78 22.78 -17.40
CA ALA A 223 11.71 23.89 -17.21
C ALA A 223 12.29 24.26 -18.58
N PRO A 224 12.00 25.45 -19.15
CA PRO A 224 12.71 25.90 -20.34
C PRO A 224 14.20 25.90 -20.01
N VAL A 225 14.99 25.26 -20.85
CA VAL A 225 16.46 25.30 -20.81
C VAL A 225 16.87 26.78 -20.95
N ALA A 226 17.01 27.46 -19.83
CA ALA A 226 17.44 28.83 -19.75
C ALA A 226 18.92 28.87 -20.13
N GLY A 227 19.19 29.41 -21.33
CA GLY A 227 20.46 30.01 -21.69
C GLY A 227 21.60 29.05 -21.97
N ALA A 228 21.63 28.49 -23.18
CA ALA A 228 22.92 28.27 -23.83
C ALA A 228 23.60 29.66 -23.97
N PRO A 229 24.81 29.88 -23.43
CA PRO A 229 25.50 31.15 -23.64
C PRO A 229 25.86 31.27 -25.13
N ALA A 230 25.39 32.35 -25.74
CA ALA A 230 25.72 32.71 -27.10
C ALA A 230 27.24 32.86 -27.23
N ALA A 231 27.84 31.95 -27.99
CA ALA A 231 29.15 32.12 -28.56
C ALA A 231 29.11 33.30 -29.54
N GLY A 232 30.02 34.27 -29.35
CA GLY A 232 30.38 35.24 -30.38
C GLY A 232 30.06 36.70 -30.06
N ALA A 233 31.02 37.40 -29.49
CA ALA A 233 31.26 38.81 -29.79
C ALA A 233 32.72 39.16 -29.46
N SER A 234 33.56 38.92 -30.46
CA SER A 234 34.86 39.56 -30.63
C SER A 234 34.76 41.08 -30.54
N ALA A 235 35.69 41.72 -29.83
CA ALA A 235 35.97 43.15 -29.94
C ALA A 235 37.48 43.41 -29.82
N PRO A 236 37.99 44.48 -30.45
CA PRO A 236 39.31 44.56 -31.06
C PRO A 236 40.36 45.23 -30.15
N GLY A 237 41.63 44.94 -30.43
CA GLY A 237 42.77 45.47 -29.69
C GLY A 237 43.18 46.89 -30.06
N THR A 238 44.04 47.48 -29.23
CA THR A 238 45.18 48.39 -29.55
C THR A 238 45.83 48.85 -28.21
N PRO A 239 47.02 49.47 -28.19
CA PRO A 239 48.33 49.05 -28.71
C PRO A 239 49.41 49.07 -27.60
N ALA A 240 50.64 48.77 -28.00
CA ALA A 240 51.87 48.86 -27.22
C ALA A 240 52.24 50.28 -26.71
N ALA A 241 52.88 50.31 -25.55
CA ALA A 241 53.95 51.25 -25.15
C ALA A 241 54.72 50.55 -24.00
N ALA A 242 55.94 50.08 -24.28
CA ALA A 242 57.22 50.74 -23.96
C ALA A 242 57.66 50.45 -22.52
#